data_AF-A0A645FIS4-F1
#
_entry.id   AF-A0A645FIS4-F1
#
_cell.length_a   1.000
_cell.length_b   1.000
_cell.length_c   1.000
_cell.angle_alpha   90.00
_cell.angle_beta   90.00
_cell.angle_gamma   90.00
#
_symmetry.space_group_name_H-M   'P 1'
#
loop_
_entity.id
_entity.type
_entity.pdbx_description
1 polymer ?
#
loop_
_entity_poly.entity_id
_entity_poly.type
_entity_poly.pdbx_seq_one_letter_code
_entity_poly.pdbx_strand_id
1 'polypeptide(L)'
;MTDAVKAATHHFEASVRAAAARLQVVLDTYGNIAKKPYDEETAAITSLIAELRTGYAADVSTLGINAWIDELDRNNAAFDALKKERYTQDAERTQLKMKETRAAVDQCYHEIVERINALIIVNGATAYASFVNELNARIDAYNQMLALRKGKKDAKDDKKVDK
;
A
#
# COMPACT_ATOMS: atom_id res chain seq x y z
N MET A 1 9.36 24.47 4.25
CA MET A 1 10.33 25.28 3.47
C MET A 1 9.67 26.50 2.84
N THR A 2 8.59 26.37 2.07
CA THR A 2 7.92 27.51 1.38
C THR A 2 7.53 28.65 2.32
N ASP A 3 6.96 28.34 3.49
CA ASP A 3 6.61 29.38 4.47
C ASP A 3 7.84 30.07 5.07
N ALA A 4 8.95 29.35 5.22
CA ALA A 4 10.21 29.94 5.70
C ALA A 4 10.80 30.92 4.68
N VAL A 5 10.75 30.58 3.38
CA VAL A 5 11.15 31.48 2.29
C VAL A 5 10.23 32.69 2.22
N LYS A 6 8.91 32.48 2.31
CA LYS A 6 7.93 33.57 2.31
C LYS A 6 8.14 34.53 3.47
N ALA A 7 8.37 34.03 4.68
CA ALA A 7 8.68 34.85 5.84
C ALA A 7 9.98 35.66 5.64
N ALA A 8 11.00 35.06 5.04
CA ALA A 8 12.29 35.70 4.78
C ALA A 8 12.22 36.88 3.78
N THR A 9 11.15 36.98 2.97
CA THR A 9 10.92 38.16 2.10
C THR A 9 10.71 39.46 2.88
N HIS A 10 10.33 39.37 4.15
CA HIS A 10 10.14 40.51 5.06
C HIS A 10 11.23 40.60 6.14
N HIS A 11 12.33 39.87 6.00
CA HIS A 11 13.45 39.88 6.96
C HIS A 11 14.08 41.28 7.10
N PHE A 12 14.69 41.62 8.24
CA PHE A 12 15.30 42.93 8.46
C PHE A 12 16.56 43.16 7.61
N GLU A 13 17.35 42.11 7.39
CA GLU A 13 18.51 42.12 6.48
C GLU A 13 18.09 42.19 5.00
N ALA A 14 18.66 43.15 4.27
CA ALA A 14 18.35 43.34 2.84
C ALA A 14 18.83 42.18 1.95
N SER A 15 19.99 41.59 2.29
CA SER A 15 20.55 40.43 1.58
C SER A 15 19.63 39.20 1.68
N VAL A 16 19.09 38.94 2.88
CA VAL A 16 18.15 37.84 3.14
C VAL A 16 16.85 38.05 2.37
N ARG A 17 16.29 39.27 2.36
CA ARG A 17 15.08 39.57 1.56
C ARG A 17 15.30 39.32 0.08
N ALA A 18 16.44 39.76 -0.47
CA ALA A 18 16.75 39.60 -1.89
C ALA A 18 16.92 38.11 -2.27
N ALA A 19 17.61 37.33 -1.44
CA ALA A 19 17.74 35.88 -1.61
C ALA A 19 16.38 35.17 -1.51
N ALA A 20 15.55 35.56 -0.54
CA ALA A 20 14.21 35.01 -0.36
C ALA A 20 13.29 35.31 -1.54
N ALA A 21 13.36 36.52 -2.11
CA ALA A 21 12.57 36.89 -3.29
C ALA A 21 12.93 36.01 -4.51
N ARG A 22 14.23 35.75 -4.74
CA ARG A 22 14.67 34.84 -5.80
C ARG A 22 14.19 33.42 -5.57
N LEU A 23 14.36 32.89 -4.36
CA LEU A 23 13.90 31.55 -4.00
C LEU A 23 12.38 31.40 -4.08
N GLN A 24 11.62 32.43 -3.73
CA GLN A 24 10.17 32.41 -3.84
C GLN A 24 9.71 32.22 -5.29
N VAL A 25 10.36 32.90 -6.25
CA VAL A 25 10.07 32.73 -7.68
C VAL A 25 10.31 31.30 -8.14
N VAL A 26 11.39 30.66 -7.67
CA VAL A 26 11.68 29.25 -7.95
C VAL A 26 10.55 28.37 -7.42
N LEU A 27 10.19 28.52 -6.14
CA LEU A 27 9.15 27.71 -5.52
C LEU A 27 7.78 27.90 -6.18
N ASP A 28 7.44 29.13 -6.58
CA ASP A 28 6.21 29.43 -7.30
C ASP A 28 6.17 28.80 -8.69
N THR A 29 7.32 28.68 -9.35
CA THR A 29 7.46 28.03 -10.68
C THR A 29 7.15 26.53 -10.59
N TYR A 30 7.60 25.86 -9.53
CA TYR A 30 7.25 24.44 -9.29
C TYR A 30 5.80 24.27 -8.82
N GLY A 31 5.24 25.29 -8.16
CA GLY A 31 3.87 25.31 -7.69
C GLY A 31 3.60 24.26 -6.61
N ASN A 32 2.36 23.78 -6.55
CA ASN A 32 1.96 22.77 -5.56
C ASN A 32 2.30 21.34 -6.03
N ILE A 33 3.56 20.96 -5.84
CA ILE A 33 4.08 19.63 -6.21
C ILE A 33 3.39 18.49 -5.44
N ALA A 34 2.88 18.74 -4.23
CA ALA A 34 2.20 17.74 -3.38
C ALA A 34 0.82 17.30 -3.91
N LYS A 35 0.31 17.94 -4.97
CA LYS A 35 -0.93 17.52 -5.65
C LYS A 35 -0.67 16.66 -6.90
N LYS A 36 0.59 16.44 -7.26
CA LYS A 36 0.95 15.65 -8.45
C LYS A 36 0.84 14.15 -8.17
N PRO A 37 0.68 13.32 -9.21
CA PRO A 37 0.87 11.88 -9.09
C PRO A 37 2.27 11.56 -8.53
N TYR A 38 2.40 10.47 -7.77
CA TYR A 38 3.65 10.16 -7.05
C TYR A 38 4.92 10.15 -7.90
N ASP A 39 4.87 9.67 -9.15
CA ASP A 39 6.04 9.69 -10.04
C ASP A 39 6.42 11.12 -10.45
N GLU A 40 5.43 11.93 -10.80
CA GLU A 40 5.64 13.34 -11.15
C GLU A 40 6.06 14.18 -9.93
N GLU A 41 5.50 13.91 -8.75
CA GLU A 41 5.89 14.54 -7.50
C GLU A 41 7.35 14.24 -7.17
N THR A 42 7.74 12.96 -7.22
CA THR A 42 9.12 12.51 -6.93
C THR A 42 10.12 13.14 -7.91
N ALA A 43 9.78 13.18 -9.20
CA ALA A 43 10.61 13.82 -10.22
C ALA A 43 10.70 15.34 -10.02
N ALA A 44 9.57 16.01 -9.71
CA ALA A 44 9.54 17.45 -9.46
C ALA A 44 10.35 17.84 -8.22
N ILE A 45 10.25 17.07 -7.13
CA ILE A 45 11.06 17.27 -5.91
C ILE A 45 12.55 17.12 -6.24
N THR A 46 12.93 16.10 -7.01
CA THR A 46 14.33 15.87 -7.41
C THR A 46 14.89 17.06 -8.21
N SER A 47 14.13 17.54 -9.20
CA SER A 47 14.53 18.71 -10.01
C SER A 47 14.63 19.98 -9.16
N LEU A 48 13.66 20.22 -8.26
CA LEU A 48 13.67 21.37 -7.35
C LEU A 48 14.92 21.35 -6.46
N ILE A 49 15.24 20.21 -5.85
CA ILE A 49 16.42 20.08 -5.00
C ILE A 49 17.70 20.34 -5.81
N ALA A 50 17.80 19.78 -7.02
CA ALA A 50 18.96 19.99 -7.88
C ALA A 50 19.16 21.47 -8.24
N GLU A 51 18.08 22.17 -8.59
CA GLU A 51 18.09 23.59 -8.90
C GLU A 51 18.47 24.45 -7.68
N LEU A 52 17.93 24.13 -6.51
CA LEU A 52 18.26 24.82 -5.26
C LEU A 52 19.74 24.63 -4.85
N ARG A 53 20.29 23.43 -5.04
CA ARG A 53 21.69 23.10 -4.70
C ARG A 53 22.72 23.64 -5.70
N THR A 54 22.32 23.97 -6.92
CA THR A 54 23.24 24.42 -7.98
C THR A 54 23.01 25.89 -8.32
N GLY A 55 21.84 26.23 -8.85
CA GLY A 55 21.49 27.58 -9.30
C GLY A 55 21.30 28.59 -8.16
N TYR A 56 20.89 28.11 -6.97
CA TYR A 56 20.54 28.99 -5.84
C TYR A 56 21.31 28.67 -4.54
N ALA A 57 22.45 27.98 -4.62
CA ALA A 57 23.20 27.53 -3.45
C ALA A 57 23.55 28.67 -2.47
N ALA A 58 23.97 29.82 -3.00
CA ALA A 58 24.29 31.00 -2.19
C ALA A 58 23.05 31.57 -1.47
N ASP A 59 21.90 31.58 -2.14
CA ASP A 59 20.64 32.06 -1.56
C ASP A 59 20.12 31.11 -0.49
N VAL A 60 20.20 29.80 -0.75
CA VAL A 60 19.90 28.72 0.21
C VAL A 60 20.77 28.85 1.46
N SER A 61 22.07 29.11 1.29
CA SER A 61 22.99 29.32 2.41
C SER A 61 22.67 30.61 3.17
N THR A 62 22.31 31.68 2.47
CA THR A 62 21.95 32.98 3.07
C THR A 62 20.69 32.85 3.94
N LEU A 63 19.72 32.03 3.53
CA LEU A 63 18.51 31.78 4.31
C LEU A 63 18.67 30.68 5.37
N GLY A 64 19.74 29.88 5.30
CA GLY A 64 19.97 28.78 6.23
C GLY A 64 19.00 27.61 6.08
N ILE A 65 18.40 27.41 4.89
CA ILE A 65 17.38 26.37 4.66
C ILE A 65 17.96 25.01 4.19
N ASN A 66 19.28 24.85 4.19
CA ASN A 66 19.96 23.61 3.77
C ASN A 66 19.37 22.36 4.44
N ALA A 67 19.16 22.40 5.76
CA ALA A 67 18.62 21.26 6.51
C ALA A 67 17.22 20.83 6.03
N TRP A 68 16.39 21.78 5.57
CA TRP A 68 15.08 21.46 4.99
C TRP A 68 15.19 20.80 3.63
N ILE A 69 16.15 21.22 2.81
CA ILE A 69 16.41 20.63 1.49
C ILE A 69 16.95 19.21 1.66
N ASP A 70 17.88 19.01 2.59
CA ASP A 70 18.46 17.69 2.88
C ASP A 70 17.41 16.72 3.44
N GLU A 71 16.52 17.20 4.32
CA GLU A 71 15.43 16.39 4.83
C GLU A 71 14.41 16.03 3.73
N LEU A 72 14.10 16.97 2.84
CA LEU A 72 13.22 16.71 1.71
C LEU A 72 13.83 15.67 0.75
N ASP A 73 15.12 15.77 0.47
CA ASP A 73 15.88 14.82 -0.36
C ASP A 73 15.86 13.40 0.23
N ARG A 74 16.17 13.29 1.52
CA ARG A 74 16.15 12.01 2.25
C ARG A 74 14.76 11.36 2.19
N ASN A 75 13.72 12.12 2.48
CA ASN A 75 12.35 11.59 2.49
C ASN A 75 11.87 11.21 1.09
N ASN A 76 12.23 11.98 0.06
CA ASN A 76 11.90 11.67 -1.33
C ASN A 76 12.59 10.38 -1.80
N ALA A 77 13.88 10.22 -1.49
CA ALA A 77 14.64 9.01 -1.80
C ALA A 77 14.10 7.77 -1.06
N ALA A 78 13.74 7.91 0.22
CA ALA A 78 13.14 6.82 1.00
C ALA A 78 11.77 6.40 0.43
N PHE A 79 10.95 7.37 0.01
CA PHE A 79 9.67 7.10 -0.63
C PHE A 79 9.83 6.35 -1.96
N ASP A 80 10.73 6.81 -2.83
CA ASP A 80 11.01 6.16 -4.12
C ASP A 80 11.52 4.72 -3.94
N ALA A 81 12.40 4.50 -2.94
CA ALA A 81 12.87 3.17 -2.58
C ALA A 81 11.72 2.25 -2.14
N LEU A 82 10.86 2.70 -1.22
CA LEU A 82 9.69 1.93 -0.75
C LEU A 82 8.71 1.63 -1.90
N LYS A 83 8.52 2.58 -2.82
CA LYS A 83 7.64 2.39 -3.98
C LYS A 83 8.20 1.31 -4.93
N LYS A 84 9.51 1.37 -5.23
CA LYS A 84 10.20 0.35 -6.04
C LYS A 84 10.20 -1.01 -5.37
N GLU A 85 10.39 -1.05 -4.06
CA GLU A 85 10.31 -2.29 -3.30
C GLU A 85 8.91 -2.88 -3.33
N ARG A 86 7.85 -2.07 -3.21
CA ARG A 86 6.47 -2.57 -3.38
C ARG A 86 6.26 -3.21 -4.74
N TYR A 87 6.75 -2.61 -5.83
CA TYR A 87 6.65 -3.23 -7.16
C TYR A 87 7.43 -4.54 -7.26
N THR A 88 8.59 -4.60 -6.61
CA THR A 88 9.41 -5.82 -6.54
C THR A 88 8.68 -6.90 -5.74
N GLN A 89 8.16 -6.57 -4.56
CA GLN A 89 7.35 -7.46 -3.73
C GLN A 89 6.05 -7.90 -4.41
N ASP A 90 5.42 -7.05 -5.22
CA ASP A 90 4.23 -7.43 -6.00
C ASP A 90 4.61 -8.36 -7.17
N ALA A 91 5.79 -8.20 -7.77
CA ALA A 91 6.31 -9.09 -8.80
C ALA A 91 6.82 -10.44 -8.22
N GLU A 92 7.44 -10.40 -7.05
CA GLU A 92 7.94 -11.55 -6.28
C GLU A 92 6.86 -12.23 -5.46
N ARG A 93 5.72 -11.56 -5.25
CA ARG A 93 4.46 -12.19 -4.93
C ARG A 93 4.21 -13.11 -6.11
N THR A 94 4.76 -14.31 -5.96
CA THR A 94 4.31 -15.49 -6.63
C THR A 94 2.83 -15.39 -6.40
N GLN A 95 2.08 -15.17 -7.47
CA GLN A 95 0.74 -15.67 -7.52
C GLN A 95 0.97 -17.17 -7.36
N LEU A 96 1.19 -17.63 -6.11
CA LEU A 96 0.95 -19.00 -5.71
C LEU A 96 -0.32 -19.26 -6.45
N LYS A 97 -0.29 -20.22 -7.38
CA LYS A 97 -1.43 -20.53 -8.22
C LYS A 97 -2.44 -21.08 -7.22
N MET A 98 -3.04 -20.23 -6.40
CA MET A 98 -3.94 -20.55 -5.30
C MET A 98 -5.09 -21.33 -5.91
N LYS A 99 -5.40 -21.04 -7.17
CA LYS A 99 -6.24 -21.85 -8.03
C LYS A 99 -5.75 -23.30 -8.15
N GLU A 100 -4.51 -23.55 -8.54
CA GLU A 100 -3.92 -24.89 -8.68
C GLU A 100 -3.72 -25.59 -7.32
N THR A 101 -3.21 -24.88 -6.31
CA THR A 101 -3.07 -25.44 -4.96
C THR A 101 -4.43 -25.78 -4.35
N ARG A 102 -5.45 -24.94 -4.53
CA ARG A 102 -6.83 -25.27 -4.12
C ARG A 102 -7.34 -26.48 -4.90
N ALA A 103 -7.19 -26.52 -6.21
CA ALA A 103 -7.62 -27.65 -7.02
C ALA A 103 -6.97 -28.97 -6.57
N ALA A 104 -5.67 -28.95 -6.26
CA ALA A 104 -4.96 -30.12 -5.75
C ALA A 104 -5.46 -30.56 -4.35
N VAL A 105 -5.72 -29.60 -3.46
CA VAL A 105 -6.27 -29.88 -2.12
C VAL A 105 -7.71 -30.39 -2.20
N ASP A 106 -8.54 -29.78 -3.02
CA ASP A 106 -9.93 -30.19 -3.25
C ASP A 106 -9.97 -31.62 -3.83
N GLN A 107 -9.08 -31.93 -4.78
CA GLN A 107 -8.96 -33.29 -5.31
C GLN A 107 -8.57 -34.29 -4.22
N CYS A 108 -7.53 -34.01 -3.43
CA CYS A 108 -7.11 -34.90 -2.33
C CYS A 108 -8.26 -35.10 -1.32
N TYR A 109 -9.01 -34.05 -1.02
CA TYR A 109 -10.19 -34.14 -0.15
C TYR A 109 -11.26 -35.08 -0.74
N HIS A 110 -11.59 -34.93 -2.03
CA HIS A 110 -12.55 -35.80 -2.70
C HIS A 110 -12.09 -37.26 -2.71
N GLU A 111 -10.81 -37.53 -2.97
CA GLU A 111 -10.25 -38.89 -2.94
C GLU A 111 -10.36 -39.54 -1.54
N ILE A 112 -10.14 -38.76 -0.47
CA ILE A 112 -10.33 -39.24 0.91
C ILE A 112 -11.79 -39.59 1.16
N VAL A 113 -12.73 -38.72 0.76
CA VAL A 113 -14.17 -38.95 0.93
C VAL A 113 -14.62 -40.20 0.17
N GLU A 114 -14.20 -40.34 -1.10
CA GLU A 114 -14.50 -41.53 -1.91
C GLU A 114 -13.99 -42.81 -1.25
N ARG A 115 -12.77 -42.79 -0.73
CA ARG A 115 -12.18 -43.97 -0.08
C ARG A 115 -12.89 -44.35 1.22
N ILE A 116 -13.32 -43.38 2.01
CA ILE A 116 -14.12 -43.61 3.22
C ILE A 116 -15.47 -44.22 2.83
N ASN A 117 -16.15 -43.68 1.82
CA ASN A 117 -17.42 -44.21 1.33
C ASN A 117 -17.28 -45.64 0.80
N ALA A 118 -16.21 -45.93 0.06
CA ALA A 118 -15.92 -47.28 -0.41
C ALA A 118 -15.72 -48.27 0.74
N LEU A 119 -14.98 -47.87 1.79
CA LEU A 119 -14.78 -48.70 2.99
C LEU A 119 -16.09 -48.97 3.74
N ILE A 120 -16.98 -47.98 3.82
CA ILE A 120 -18.32 -48.12 4.39
C ILE A 120 -19.14 -49.17 3.64
N ILE A 121 -19.09 -49.16 2.30
CA ILE A 121 -19.81 -50.12 1.46
C ILE A 121 -19.28 -51.54 1.68
N VAL A 122 -17.96 -51.72 1.71
CA VAL A 122 -17.33 -53.04 1.82
C VAL A 122 -17.48 -53.65 3.21
N ASN A 123 -17.33 -52.84 4.27
CA ASN A 123 -17.24 -53.34 5.65
C ASN A 123 -18.54 -53.15 6.46
N GLY A 124 -19.55 -52.49 5.87
CA GLY A 124 -20.79 -52.14 6.55
C GLY A 124 -20.69 -50.83 7.35
N ALA A 125 -21.81 -50.11 7.44
CA ALA A 125 -21.85 -48.73 7.95
C ALA A 125 -21.66 -48.60 9.47
N THR A 126 -21.93 -49.66 10.24
CA THR A 126 -21.99 -49.58 11.71
C THR A 126 -20.69 -49.10 12.34
N ALA A 127 -19.53 -49.56 11.83
CA ALA A 127 -18.22 -49.18 12.35
C ALA A 127 -17.83 -47.73 12.04
N TYR A 128 -18.46 -47.09 11.04
CA TYR A 128 -18.12 -45.75 10.55
C TYR A 128 -19.13 -44.68 10.97
N ALA A 129 -20.30 -45.07 11.47
CA ALA A 129 -21.41 -44.16 11.78
C ALA A 129 -21.01 -43.00 12.71
N SER A 130 -20.25 -43.28 13.78
CA SER A 130 -19.79 -42.24 14.71
C SER A 130 -18.88 -41.21 14.03
N PHE A 131 -17.94 -41.67 13.20
CA PHE A 131 -17.00 -40.82 12.48
C PHE A 131 -17.72 -39.94 11.45
N VAL A 132 -18.61 -40.52 10.65
CA VAL A 132 -19.39 -39.79 9.64
C VAL A 132 -20.28 -38.72 10.29
N ASN A 133 -20.94 -39.06 11.40
CA ASN A 133 -21.79 -38.12 12.12
C ASN A 133 -21.00 -36.93 12.69
N GLU A 134 -19.81 -37.17 13.26
CA GLU A 134 -18.95 -36.10 13.76
C GLU A 134 -18.46 -35.19 12.62
N LEU A 135 -18.04 -35.78 11.50
CA LEU A 135 -17.57 -35.03 10.34
C LEU A 135 -18.69 -34.16 9.76
N ASN A 136 -19.90 -34.70 9.59
CA ASN A 136 -21.05 -33.96 9.11
C ASN A 136 -21.41 -32.79 10.04
N ALA A 137 -21.40 -33.00 11.35
CA ALA A 137 -21.67 -31.94 12.32
C ALA A 137 -20.65 -30.79 12.20
N ARG A 138 -19.37 -31.09 11.95
CA ARG A 138 -18.32 -30.07 11.72
C ARG A 138 -18.52 -29.33 10.41
N ILE A 139 -18.87 -30.04 9.33
CA ILE A 139 -19.18 -29.44 8.02
C ILE A 139 -20.36 -28.47 8.15
N ASP A 140 -21.43 -28.88 8.84
CA ASP A 140 -22.62 -28.05 9.04
C ASP A 140 -22.32 -26.79 9.85
N ALA A 141 -21.58 -26.91 10.95
CA ALA A 141 -21.16 -25.77 11.76
C ALA A 141 -20.32 -24.77 10.94
N TYR A 142 -19.42 -25.27 10.10
CA TYR A 142 -18.61 -24.42 9.23
C TYR A 142 -19.43 -23.74 8.13
N ASN A 143 -20.35 -24.46 7.48
CA ASN A 143 -21.27 -23.92 6.49
C ASN A 143 -22.18 -22.83 7.06
N GLN A 144 -22.69 -23.02 8.28
CA GLN A 144 -23.46 -22.00 8.98
C GLN A 144 -22.62 -20.75 9.25
N MET A 145 -21.37 -20.91 9.70
CA MET A 145 -20.46 -19.78 9.89
C MET A 145 -20.21 -19.01 8.59
N LEU A 146 -20.01 -19.70 7.47
CA LEU A 146 -19.82 -19.09 6.16
C LEU A 146 -21.08 -18.34 5.68
N ALA A 147 -22.27 -18.93 5.85
CA ALA A 147 -23.53 -18.31 5.51
C ALA A 147 -23.76 -17.00 6.30
N LEU A 148 -23.48 -17.01 7.61
CA LEU A 148 -23.55 -15.81 8.46
C LEU A 148 -22.57 -14.72 8.02
N ARG A 149 -21.36 -15.09 7.58
CA ARG A 149 -20.38 -14.13 7.05
C ARG A 149 -20.83 -13.52 5.72
N LYS A 150 -21.43 -14.33 4.84
CA LYS A 150 -21.97 -13.86 3.55
C LYS A 150 -23.11 -12.86 3.77
N GLY A 151 -24.10 -13.20 4.61
CA GLY A 151 -25.21 -12.29 4.93
C GLY A 151 -24.77 -10.97 5.57
N LYS A 152 -23.73 -10.98 6.42
CA LYS A 152 -23.13 -9.75 6.98
C LYS A 152 -22.41 -8.88 5.95
N LYS A 153 -21.87 -9.48 4.89
CA LYS A 153 -21.20 -8.76 3.80
C LYS A 153 -22.24 -8.12 2.88
N ASP A 154 -23.27 -8.87 2.50
CA ASP A 154 -24.37 -8.38 1.64
C ASP A 154 -25.12 -7.21 2.33
N ALA A 155 -25.43 -7.33 3.63
CA ALA A 155 -26.04 -6.25 4.40
C ALA A 155 -25.14 -4.99 4.60
N LYS A 156 -23.82 -5.13 4.40
CA LYS A 156 -22.87 -4.00 4.42
C LYS A 156 -22.76 -3.33 3.05
N ASP A 157 -22.90 -4.10 1.97
CA ASP A 157 -22.86 -3.57 0.61
C ASP A 157 -24.17 -2.84 0.27
N ASP A 158 -25.34 -3.36 0.69
CA ASP A 158 -26.62 -2.63 0.55
C ASP A 158 -26.61 -1.27 1.27
N LYS A 159 -26.06 -1.21 2.49
CA LYS A 159 -25.91 0.05 3.25
C LYS A 159 -24.93 1.06 2.65
N LYS A 160 -24.09 0.64 1.70
CA LYS A 160 -23.16 1.53 0.99
C LYS A 160 -23.73 2.03 -0.33
N VAL A 161 -24.70 1.33 -0.92
CA VAL A 161 -25.39 1.77 -2.15
C VAL A 161 -26.44 2.85 -1.82
N ASP A 162 -26.98 2.83 -0.60
CA ASP A 162 -27.97 3.82 -0.11
C ASP A 162 -27.34 5.09 0.51
N LYS A 163 -26.06 5.37 0.28
CA LYS A 163 -25.34 6.58 0.74
C LYS A 163 -24.61 7.27 -0.40
#